data_AF-A0A135V804-F1
#
_entry.id   AF-A0A135V804-F1
#
_cell.length_a   1.000
_cell.length_b   1.000
_cell.length_c   1.000
_cell.angle_alpha   90.00
_cell.angle_beta   90.00
_cell.angle_gamma   90.00
#
_symmetry.space_group_name_H-M   'P 1'
#
loop_
_entity.id
_entity.type
_entity.pdbx_description
1 polymer ?
#
loop_
_entity_poly.entity_id
_entity_poly.type
_entity_poly.pdbx_seq_one_letter_code
_entity_poly.pdbx_strand_id
1 'polypeptide(L)'
;MASELPQPSAGPPRKVDVFTGDVVHHDTYPEINPVTASDCTGKAVLITGASKGLGKALAIGYAEAGASLIAVAARSDISSTVASIIEAAKTAGRNEPTVLALKMDVSSTPNVKAAAERLTTDWGRLDILVNNAGYMAPFNLLLDADDDEYMKAWDVNYWGTYRVTKAFLPLMLKGGDKTIVNMSSVAAHFMGAGGGAYHISKFALIRFTEFVQDES
;
A
#
# COMPACT_ATOMS: atom_id res chain seq x y z
N MET A 1 -48.46 -11.44 -1.10
CA MET A 1 -47.95 -11.00 0.21
C MET A 1 -46.50 -11.47 0.29
N ALA A 2 -45.55 -10.55 0.13
CA ALA A 2 -44.12 -10.88 0.20
C ALA A 2 -43.72 -10.99 1.68
N SER A 3 -43.13 -12.14 2.05
CA SER A 3 -42.58 -12.38 3.38
C SER A 3 -41.24 -11.64 3.52
N GLU A 4 -41.14 -10.71 4.46
CA GLU A 4 -39.86 -10.11 4.86
C GLU A 4 -38.95 -11.19 5.48
N LEU A 5 -37.72 -11.29 4.96
CA LEU A 5 -36.68 -12.11 5.55
C LEU A 5 -36.20 -11.46 6.86
N PRO A 6 -35.93 -12.25 7.91
CA PRO A 6 -35.44 -11.72 9.17
C PRO A 6 -34.05 -11.08 8.98
N GLN A 7 -33.92 -9.83 9.43
CA GLN A 7 -32.64 -9.15 9.53
C GLN A 7 -31.72 -9.93 10.49
N PRO A 8 -30.44 -10.12 10.19
CA PRO A 8 -29.53 -10.85 11.06
C PRO A 8 -29.47 -10.15 12.42
N SER A 9 -29.64 -10.93 13.49
CA SER A 9 -29.51 -10.41 14.85
C SER A 9 -28.13 -9.77 15.00
N ALA A 10 -28.10 -8.52 15.47
CA ALA A 10 -26.87 -7.90 15.92
C ALA A 10 -26.30 -8.82 17.01
N GLY A 11 -25.23 -9.55 16.66
CA GLY A 11 -24.53 -10.40 17.61
C GLY A 11 -24.09 -9.60 18.83
N PRO A 12 -23.71 -10.28 19.93
CA PRO A 12 -23.23 -9.58 21.12
C PRO A 12 -22.12 -8.59 20.74
N PRO A 13 -22.08 -7.38 21.33
CA PRO A 13 -21.07 -6.37 21.03
C PRO A 13 -19.69 -7.01 21.11
N ARG A 14 -18.87 -6.75 20.10
CA ARG A 14 -17.54 -7.37 20.04
C ARG A 14 -16.74 -6.72 21.17
N LYS A 15 -15.95 -7.49 21.92
CA LYS A 15 -15.11 -6.98 23.03
C LYS A 15 -14.21 -5.78 22.67
N VAL A 16 -14.02 -5.50 21.39
CA VAL A 16 -13.28 -4.34 20.86
C VAL A 16 -13.97 -3.01 21.20
N ASP A 17 -15.30 -3.00 21.33
CA ASP A 17 -16.10 -1.80 21.62
C ASP A 17 -15.91 -1.27 23.05
N VAL A 18 -15.22 -2.03 23.92
CA VAL A 18 -14.91 -1.65 25.31
C VAL A 18 -13.45 -1.20 25.48
N PHE A 19 -12.59 -1.45 24.48
CA PHE A 19 -11.16 -1.13 24.54
C PHE A 19 -10.86 0.29 24.03
N THR A 20 -11.57 0.73 22.99
CA THR A 20 -11.52 2.10 22.49
C THR A 20 -12.66 2.88 23.13
N GLY A 21 -12.37 3.92 23.92
CA GLY A 21 -13.41 4.80 24.47
C GLY A 21 -14.22 5.50 23.37
N ASP A 22 -15.24 6.27 23.76
CA ASP A 22 -16.15 6.95 22.83
C ASP A 22 -15.49 8.04 21.97
N VAL A 23 -14.25 8.41 22.29
CA VAL A 23 -13.50 9.45 21.59
C VAL A 23 -12.83 8.85 20.34
N VAL A 24 -13.34 9.25 19.17
CA VAL A 24 -12.71 8.95 17.88
C VAL A 24 -11.70 10.04 17.57
N HIS A 25 -10.43 9.66 17.44
CA HIS A 25 -9.36 10.55 17.04
C HIS A 25 -9.23 10.62 15.51
N HIS A 26 -9.08 11.83 14.99
CA HIS A 26 -8.84 12.11 13.56
C HIS A 26 -7.57 12.91 13.32
N ASP A 27 -6.86 13.28 14.40
CA ASP A 27 -5.62 13.99 14.41
C ASP A 27 -4.41 13.04 14.34
N THR A 28 -3.27 13.58 13.91
CA THR A 28 -2.01 12.83 13.89
C THR A 28 -1.31 13.02 15.23
N TYR A 29 -0.97 11.93 15.90
CA TYR A 29 -0.22 12.01 17.16
C TYR A 29 1.14 12.70 16.93
N PRO A 30 1.61 13.54 17.85
CA PRO A 30 2.87 14.27 17.70
C PRO A 30 4.07 13.37 17.35
N GLU A 31 4.10 12.15 17.89
CA GLU A 31 5.18 11.17 17.74
C GLU A 31 5.30 10.61 16.32
N ILE A 32 4.22 10.65 15.54
CA ILE A 32 4.17 10.14 14.16
C ILE A 32 3.86 11.25 13.15
N ASN A 33 3.88 12.52 13.57
CA ASN A 33 3.60 13.64 12.69
C ASN A 33 4.71 13.75 11.62
N PRO A 34 4.37 13.65 10.31
CA PRO A 34 5.38 13.64 9.25
C PRO A 34 6.16 14.96 9.16
N VAL A 35 5.55 16.08 9.55
CA VAL A 35 6.19 17.41 9.51
C VAL A 35 7.21 17.56 10.63
N THR A 36 6.90 17.09 11.85
CA THR A 36 7.69 17.40 13.05
C THR A 36 8.52 16.24 13.60
N ALA A 37 8.12 14.99 13.33
CA ALA A 37 8.73 13.79 13.92
C ALA A 37 9.46 12.90 12.90
N SER A 38 9.43 13.25 11.61
CA SER A 38 10.11 12.52 10.54
C SER A 38 10.98 13.45 9.68
N ASP A 39 12.07 12.90 9.13
CA ASP A 39 12.90 13.58 8.13
C ASP A 39 13.24 12.64 6.99
N CYS A 40 12.61 12.87 5.85
CA CYS A 40 12.85 12.15 4.60
C CYS A 40 13.64 13.00 3.60
N THR A 41 14.31 14.07 4.03
CA THR A 41 15.10 14.92 3.14
C THR A 41 16.13 14.11 2.35
N GLY A 42 16.15 14.30 1.04
CA GLY A 42 17.07 13.60 0.12
C GLY A 42 16.67 12.17 -0.24
N LYS A 43 15.55 11.64 0.30
CA LYS A 43 15.09 10.27 0.03
C LYS A 43 14.32 10.15 -1.29
N ALA A 44 14.50 9.01 -1.94
CA ALA A 44 13.72 8.56 -3.08
C ALA A 44 12.74 7.46 -2.67
N VAL A 45 11.44 7.71 -2.87
CA VAL A 45 10.36 6.84 -2.40
C VAL A 45 9.47 6.41 -3.56
N LEU A 46 9.12 5.12 -3.62
CA LEU A 46 8.13 4.59 -4.55
C LEU A 46 6.94 4.00 -3.78
N ILE A 47 5.73 4.48 -4.06
CA ILE A 47 4.48 3.96 -3.49
C ILE A 47 3.60 3.36 -4.59
N THR A 48 3.22 2.09 -4.44
CA THR A 48 2.27 1.41 -5.35
C THR A 48 0.83 1.55 -4.85
N GLY A 49 -0.15 1.49 -5.76
CA GLY A 49 -1.57 1.69 -5.41
C GLY A 49 -1.86 3.12 -4.95
N ALA A 50 -1.10 4.09 -5.44
CA ALA A 50 -1.09 5.45 -4.90
C ALA A 50 -2.18 6.38 -5.46
N SER A 51 -3.07 5.92 -6.34
CA SER A 51 -4.10 6.78 -6.93
C SER A 51 -5.17 7.28 -5.93
N LYS A 52 -5.36 6.58 -4.81
CA LYS A 52 -6.36 6.90 -3.78
C LYS A 52 -6.05 6.23 -2.44
N GLY A 53 -6.87 6.54 -1.43
CA GLY A 53 -6.85 5.86 -0.13
C GLY A 53 -5.49 5.97 0.56
N LEU A 54 -5.06 4.87 1.19
CA LEU A 54 -3.83 4.83 1.96
C LEU A 54 -2.58 5.14 1.12
N GLY A 55 -2.52 4.68 -0.13
CA GLY A 55 -1.39 4.97 -1.01
C GLY A 55 -1.22 6.46 -1.30
N LYS A 56 -2.33 7.18 -1.52
CA LYS A 56 -2.32 8.65 -1.67
C LYS A 56 -1.89 9.33 -0.37
N ALA A 57 -2.43 8.89 0.77
CA ALA A 57 -2.08 9.46 2.08
C ALA A 57 -0.60 9.25 2.42
N LEU A 58 -0.04 8.08 2.13
CA LEU A 58 1.38 7.78 2.29
C LEU A 58 2.24 8.72 1.44
N ALA A 59 1.89 8.93 0.17
CA ALA A 59 2.63 9.83 -0.70
C ALA A 59 2.60 11.29 -0.21
N ILE A 60 1.46 11.74 0.31
CA ILE A 60 1.32 13.05 0.97
C ILE A 60 2.22 13.12 2.21
N GLY A 61 2.17 12.13 3.09
CA GLY A 61 3.00 12.10 4.30
C GLY A 61 4.50 12.12 4.02
N TYR A 62 4.97 11.42 2.97
CA TYR A 62 6.37 11.51 2.54
C TYR A 62 6.74 12.90 2.02
N ALA A 63 5.81 13.59 1.36
CA ALA A 63 6.01 14.97 0.92
C ALA A 63 6.12 15.94 2.11
N GLU A 64 5.26 15.79 3.10
CA GLU A 64 5.27 16.55 4.36
C GLU A 64 6.55 16.30 5.18
N ALA A 65 7.08 15.08 5.12
CA ALA A 65 8.36 14.69 5.72
C ALA A 65 9.58 15.16 4.89
N GLY A 66 9.38 15.78 3.72
CA GLY A 66 10.45 16.36 2.91
C GLY A 66 11.17 15.42 1.94
N ALA A 67 10.56 14.27 1.57
CA ALA A 67 11.10 13.39 0.54
C ALA A 67 11.39 14.15 -0.76
N SER A 68 12.55 13.94 -1.36
CA SER A 68 12.98 14.73 -2.52
C SER A 68 12.52 14.15 -3.85
N LEU A 69 12.43 12.82 -3.94
CA LEU A 69 11.93 12.12 -5.12
C LEU A 69 10.77 11.22 -4.70
N ILE A 70 9.58 11.41 -5.30
CA ILE A 70 8.36 10.64 -4.95
C ILE A 70 7.74 10.05 -6.20
N ALA A 71 7.74 8.72 -6.29
CA ALA A 71 7.17 7.99 -7.41
C ALA A 71 5.86 7.37 -6.93
N VAL A 72 4.81 7.61 -7.69
CA VAL A 72 3.48 7.11 -7.40
C VAL A 72 3.04 6.23 -8.55
N ALA A 73 2.72 4.98 -8.24
CA ALA A 73 2.43 3.97 -9.24
C ALA A 73 1.02 3.39 -9.05
N ALA A 74 0.21 3.41 -10.11
CA ALA A 74 -1.13 2.85 -10.12
C ALA A 74 -1.64 2.63 -11.56
N ARG A 75 -2.70 1.84 -11.70
CA ARG A 75 -3.37 1.58 -13.00
C ARG A 75 -4.25 2.73 -13.46
N SER A 76 -4.88 3.37 -12.48
CA SER A 76 -5.80 4.48 -12.65
C SER A 76 -5.04 5.80 -12.75
N ASP A 77 -5.76 6.88 -13.07
CA ASP A 77 -5.20 8.22 -13.06
C ASP A 77 -4.64 8.60 -11.68
N ILE A 78 -3.50 9.29 -11.69
CA ILE A 78 -2.72 9.70 -10.51
C ILE A 78 -2.58 11.23 -10.45
N SER A 79 -3.09 11.96 -11.45
CA SER A 79 -2.98 13.43 -11.54
C SER A 79 -3.35 14.15 -10.24
N SER A 80 -4.49 13.76 -9.63
CA SER A 80 -4.96 14.34 -8.37
C SER A 80 -4.08 14.02 -7.16
N THR A 81 -3.34 12.91 -7.20
CA THR A 81 -2.37 12.55 -6.16
C THR A 81 -1.10 13.38 -6.32
N VAL A 82 -0.60 13.55 -7.54
CA VAL A 82 0.55 14.42 -7.83
C VAL A 82 0.29 15.84 -7.35
N ALA A 83 -0.89 16.40 -7.66
CA ALA A 83 -1.27 17.73 -7.19
C ALA A 83 -1.28 17.82 -5.65
N SER A 84 -1.81 16.80 -4.96
CA SER A 84 -1.83 16.77 -3.49
C SER A 84 -0.43 16.65 -2.88
N ILE A 85 0.49 15.92 -3.51
CA ILE A 85 1.88 15.79 -3.05
C ILE A 85 2.58 17.16 -3.07
N ILE A 86 2.45 17.89 -4.18
CA ILE A 86 3.07 19.21 -4.36
C ILE A 86 2.52 20.21 -3.33
N GLU A 87 1.18 20.25 -3.17
CA GLU A 87 0.55 21.16 -2.22
C GLU A 87 0.90 20.82 -0.75
N ALA A 88 1.03 19.53 -0.43
CA ALA A 88 1.39 19.09 0.92
C ALA A 88 2.83 19.48 1.29
N ALA A 89 3.80 19.26 0.39
CA ALA A 89 5.17 19.71 0.59
C ALA A 89 5.25 21.22 0.84
N LYS A 90 4.54 22.01 0.01
CA LYS A 90 4.46 23.47 0.14
C LYS A 90 3.85 23.89 1.48
N THR A 91 2.73 23.30 1.86
CA THR A 91 2.04 23.61 3.14
C THR A 91 2.91 23.27 4.33
N ALA A 92 3.68 22.18 4.26
CA ALA A 92 4.62 21.76 5.29
C ALA A 92 5.94 22.56 5.30
N GLY A 93 6.11 23.54 4.41
CA GLY A 93 7.34 24.33 4.31
C GLY A 93 8.55 23.53 3.83
N ARG A 94 8.32 22.44 3.08
CA ARG A 94 9.36 21.59 2.49
C ARG A 94 9.68 22.04 1.07
N ASN A 95 10.84 21.62 0.57
CA ASN A 95 11.18 21.77 -0.84
C ASN A 95 10.21 20.96 -1.70
N GLU A 96 9.85 21.50 -2.87
CA GLU A 96 8.99 20.78 -3.81
C GLU A 96 9.68 19.49 -4.29
N PRO A 97 9.05 18.31 -4.13
CA PRO A 97 9.62 17.05 -4.57
C PRO A 97 9.56 16.92 -6.09
N THR A 98 10.52 16.20 -6.68
CA THR A 98 10.34 15.68 -8.04
C THR A 98 9.39 14.50 -8.00
N VAL A 99 8.19 14.68 -8.57
CA VAL A 99 7.16 13.64 -8.58
C VAL A 99 7.16 12.88 -9.91
N LEU A 100 7.24 11.55 -9.86
CA LEU A 100 7.11 10.69 -11.05
C LEU A 100 5.82 9.87 -10.99
N ALA A 101 4.92 10.11 -11.93
CA ALA A 101 3.70 9.32 -12.08
C ALA A 101 3.95 8.10 -12.99
N LEU A 102 3.78 6.90 -12.44
CA LEU A 102 3.98 5.64 -13.16
C LEU A 102 2.62 4.94 -13.37
N LYS A 103 2.20 4.78 -14.63
CA LYS A 103 1.03 3.96 -14.95
C LYS A 103 1.42 2.49 -14.83
N MET A 104 1.13 1.87 -13.69
CA MET A 104 1.60 0.53 -13.34
C MET A 104 0.49 -0.40 -12.84
N ASP A 105 0.32 -1.54 -13.51
CA ASP A 105 -0.41 -2.70 -12.97
C ASP A 105 0.57 -3.70 -12.36
N VAL A 106 0.46 -3.91 -11.04
CA VAL A 106 1.32 -4.83 -10.30
C VAL A 106 1.10 -6.30 -10.70
N SER A 107 -0.08 -6.66 -11.25
CA SER A 107 -0.30 -8.01 -11.78
C SER A 107 0.43 -8.25 -13.12
N SER A 108 0.84 -7.18 -13.81
CA SER A 108 1.45 -7.26 -15.14
C SER A 108 2.97 -7.15 -15.08
N THR A 109 3.66 -8.28 -15.27
CA THR A 109 5.14 -8.32 -15.30
C THR A 109 5.75 -7.34 -16.32
N PRO A 110 5.26 -7.25 -17.58
CA PRO A 110 5.79 -6.26 -18.53
C PRO A 110 5.62 -4.82 -18.05
N ASN A 111 4.49 -4.52 -17.40
CA ASN A 111 4.19 -3.19 -16.93
C ASN A 111 5.10 -2.78 -15.76
N VAL A 112 5.30 -3.69 -14.79
CA VAL A 112 6.25 -3.50 -13.68
C VAL A 112 7.69 -3.32 -14.18
N LYS A 113 8.12 -4.11 -15.18
CA LYS A 113 9.46 -3.97 -15.78
C LYS A 113 9.64 -2.59 -16.44
N ALA A 114 8.67 -2.16 -17.26
CA ALA A 114 8.73 -0.86 -17.91
C ALA A 114 8.78 0.29 -16.89
N ALA A 115 8.04 0.19 -15.78
CA ALA A 115 8.08 1.17 -14.70
C ALA A 115 9.45 1.19 -13.99
N ALA A 116 10.06 0.04 -13.75
CA ALA A 116 11.39 -0.07 -13.16
C ALA A 116 12.50 0.49 -14.07
N GLU A 117 12.43 0.21 -15.38
CA GLU A 117 13.34 0.78 -16.39
C GLU A 117 13.21 2.31 -16.44
N ARG A 118 11.97 2.82 -16.39
CA ARG A 118 11.73 4.26 -16.36
C ARG A 118 12.31 4.92 -15.11
N LEU A 119 12.06 4.36 -13.93
CA LEU A 119 12.62 4.88 -12.67
C LEU A 119 14.16 4.82 -12.67
N THR A 120 14.72 3.76 -13.25
CA THR A 120 16.17 3.60 -13.41
C THR A 120 16.77 4.71 -14.25
N THR A 121 16.10 5.06 -15.35
CA THR A 121 16.56 6.12 -16.26
C THR A 121 16.46 7.49 -15.60
N ASP A 122 15.34 7.77 -14.92
CA ASP A 122 15.07 9.11 -14.38
C ASP A 122 15.88 9.37 -13.09
N TRP A 123 16.05 8.37 -12.22
CA TRP A 123 16.63 8.58 -10.88
C TRP A 123 17.87 7.74 -10.58
N GLY A 124 18.01 6.55 -11.19
CA GLY A 124 19.14 5.65 -10.98
C GLY A 124 19.25 4.99 -9.58
N ARG A 125 18.38 5.35 -8.64
CA ARG A 125 18.34 4.85 -7.26
C ARG A 125 16.91 4.82 -6.70
N LEU A 126 16.72 4.04 -5.64
CA LEU A 126 15.50 4.04 -4.83
C LEU A 126 15.89 3.80 -3.37
N ASP A 127 15.38 4.57 -2.41
CA ASP A 127 15.69 4.38 -0.99
C ASP A 127 14.60 3.59 -0.27
N ILE A 128 13.34 3.87 -0.59
CA ILE A 128 12.18 3.29 0.09
C ILE A 128 11.16 2.78 -0.93
N LEU A 129 10.76 1.52 -0.81
CA LEU A 129 9.69 0.91 -1.59
C LEU A 129 8.50 0.59 -0.68
N VAL A 130 7.33 1.15 -0.99
CA VAL A 130 6.08 0.86 -0.30
C VAL A 130 5.14 0.07 -1.21
N ASN A 131 5.08 -1.24 -0.97
CA ASN A 131 4.16 -2.16 -1.62
C ASN A 131 2.78 -2.06 -0.99
N ASN A 132 2.02 -1.05 -1.41
CA ASN A 132 0.67 -0.76 -0.92
C ASN A 132 -0.46 -1.24 -1.85
N ALA A 133 -0.20 -1.45 -3.14
CA ALA A 133 -1.23 -1.94 -4.05
C ALA A 133 -1.89 -3.23 -3.53
N GLY A 134 -3.22 -3.28 -3.56
CA GLY A 134 -3.97 -4.42 -3.06
C GLY A 134 -5.37 -4.53 -3.63
N TYR A 135 -5.92 -5.73 -3.57
CA TYR A 135 -7.26 -6.09 -4.01
C TYR A 135 -7.97 -6.90 -2.91
N MET A 136 -9.18 -6.48 -2.55
CA MET A 136 -10.06 -7.19 -1.63
C MET A 136 -11.11 -7.91 -2.48
N ALA A 137 -11.00 -9.25 -2.55
CA ALA A 137 -12.03 -10.06 -3.21
C ALA A 137 -13.36 -10.00 -2.43
N PRO A 138 -14.50 -10.25 -3.10
CA PRO A 138 -15.78 -10.43 -2.43
C PRO A 138 -15.72 -11.53 -1.35
N PHE A 139 -16.49 -11.34 -0.27
CA PHE A 139 -16.56 -12.31 0.82
C PHE A 139 -17.62 -13.37 0.48
N ASN A 140 -17.17 -14.54 0.02
CA ASN A 140 -18.02 -15.69 -0.30
C ASN A 140 -17.49 -16.93 0.41
N LEU A 141 -18.38 -17.78 0.93
CA LEU A 141 -17.97 -19.09 1.44
C LEU A 141 -17.22 -19.87 0.36
N LEU A 142 -16.34 -20.78 0.77
CA LEU A 142 -15.43 -21.46 -0.15
C LEU A 142 -16.15 -22.18 -1.31
N LEU A 143 -17.34 -22.74 -1.06
CA LEU A 143 -18.14 -23.43 -2.08
C LEU A 143 -18.69 -22.47 -3.16
N ASP A 144 -18.92 -21.21 -2.80
CA ASP A 144 -19.51 -20.17 -3.64
C ASP A 144 -18.47 -19.12 -4.07
N ALA A 145 -17.19 -19.36 -3.77
CA ALA A 145 -16.12 -18.45 -4.13
C ALA A 145 -15.90 -18.48 -5.64
N ASP A 146 -15.74 -17.30 -6.22
CA ASP A 146 -15.38 -17.17 -7.63
C ASP A 146 -13.86 -17.38 -7.78
N ASP A 147 -13.48 -18.35 -8.60
CA ASP A 147 -12.07 -18.73 -8.80
C ASP A 147 -11.25 -17.57 -9.37
N ASP A 148 -11.81 -16.76 -10.26
CA ASP A 148 -11.11 -15.63 -10.88
C ASP A 148 -10.83 -14.52 -9.86
N GLU A 149 -11.80 -14.21 -8.99
CA GLU A 149 -11.59 -13.25 -7.91
C GLU A 149 -10.61 -13.77 -6.85
N TYR A 150 -10.64 -15.07 -6.58
CA TYR A 150 -9.68 -15.71 -5.68
C TYR A 150 -8.25 -15.58 -6.23
N MET A 151 -8.07 -15.93 -7.51
CA MET A 151 -6.78 -15.85 -8.20
C MET A 151 -6.31 -14.40 -8.34
N LYS A 152 -7.22 -13.46 -8.60
CA LYS A 152 -6.90 -12.03 -8.70
C LYS A 152 -6.44 -11.43 -7.38
N ALA A 153 -7.04 -11.81 -6.25
CA ALA A 153 -6.56 -11.39 -4.93
C ALA A 153 -5.13 -11.90 -4.68
N TRP A 154 -4.87 -13.17 -4.99
CA TRP A 154 -3.53 -13.76 -4.90
C TRP A 154 -2.53 -13.04 -5.81
N ASP A 155 -2.91 -12.83 -7.07
CA ASP A 155 -2.05 -12.27 -8.10
C ASP A 155 -1.68 -10.80 -7.83
N VAL A 156 -2.62 -10.01 -7.31
CA VAL A 156 -2.36 -8.61 -6.94
C VAL A 156 -1.62 -8.50 -5.61
N ASN A 157 -2.09 -9.17 -4.56
CA ASN A 157 -1.61 -8.93 -3.19
C ASN A 157 -0.28 -9.61 -2.86
N TYR A 158 -0.03 -10.79 -3.44
CA TYR A 158 1.22 -11.53 -3.21
C TYR A 158 2.13 -11.44 -4.42
N TRP A 159 1.70 -11.98 -5.57
CA TRP A 159 2.56 -11.99 -6.75
C TRP A 159 2.87 -10.58 -7.26
N GLY A 160 1.94 -9.64 -7.15
CA GLY A 160 2.17 -8.24 -7.50
C GLY A 160 3.27 -7.62 -6.66
N THR A 161 3.22 -7.79 -5.33
CA THR A 161 4.29 -7.37 -4.43
C THR A 161 5.62 -8.05 -4.76
N TYR A 162 5.63 -9.37 -5.01
CA TYR A 162 6.84 -10.08 -5.45
C TYR A 162 7.43 -9.48 -6.72
N ARG A 163 6.62 -9.24 -7.75
CA ARG A 163 7.08 -8.68 -9.04
C ARG A 163 7.68 -7.31 -8.87
N VAL A 164 7.01 -6.44 -8.10
CA VAL A 164 7.48 -5.08 -7.82
C VAL A 164 8.79 -5.14 -7.05
N THR A 165 8.83 -5.83 -5.91
CA THR A 165 10.06 -5.97 -5.12
C THR A 165 11.21 -6.48 -5.98
N LYS A 166 11.02 -7.56 -6.73
CA LYS A 166 12.07 -8.11 -7.61
C LYS A 166 12.56 -7.13 -8.67
N ALA A 167 11.66 -6.36 -9.28
CA ALA A 167 12.01 -5.42 -10.35
C ALA A 167 12.75 -4.17 -9.83
N PHE A 168 12.39 -3.69 -8.64
CA PHE A 168 12.97 -2.48 -8.05
C PHE A 168 14.15 -2.74 -7.11
N LEU A 169 14.34 -3.99 -6.64
CA LEU A 169 15.46 -4.36 -5.77
C LEU A 169 16.84 -3.93 -6.32
N PRO A 170 17.17 -4.07 -7.63
CA PRO A 170 18.43 -3.59 -8.16
C PRO A 170 18.66 -2.08 -8.01
N LEU A 171 17.60 -1.26 -8.03
CA LEU A 171 17.69 0.18 -7.76
C LEU A 171 17.88 0.45 -6.27
N MET A 172 17.23 -0.34 -5.42
CA MET A 172 17.37 -0.23 -3.97
C MET A 172 18.78 -0.54 -3.50
N LEU A 173 19.41 -1.57 -4.08
CA LEU A 173 20.81 -1.93 -3.78
C LEU A 173 21.81 -0.81 -4.14
N LYS A 174 21.45 0.10 -5.06
CA LYS A 174 22.23 1.31 -5.38
C LYS A 174 21.88 2.52 -4.50
N GLY A 175 20.73 2.49 -3.84
CA GLY A 175 20.25 3.54 -2.94
C GLY A 175 20.84 3.43 -1.53
N GLY A 176 20.33 4.27 -0.64
CA GLY A 176 20.76 4.37 0.76
C GLY A 176 20.02 3.41 1.68
N ASP A 177 18.76 3.74 2.03
CA ASP A 177 18.07 3.14 3.18
C ASP A 177 17.66 1.68 2.98
N LYS A 178 17.40 1.28 1.73
CA LYS A 178 17.01 -0.09 1.34
C LYS A 178 15.77 -0.58 2.11
N THR A 179 14.84 0.32 2.40
CA THR A 179 13.65 0.00 3.21
C THR A 179 12.50 -0.47 2.33
N ILE A 180 12.05 -1.72 2.53
CA ILE A 180 10.86 -2.26 1.87
C ILE A 180 9.73 -2.35 2.90
N VAL A 181 8.61 -1.68 2.62
CA VAL A 181 7.39 -1.73 3.44
C VAL A 181 6.30 -2.47 2.66
N ASN A 182 5.89 -3.63 3.17
CA ASN A 182 4.82 -4.43 2.59
C ASN A 182 3.51 -4.24 3.38
N MET A 183 2.47 -3.73 2.71
CA MET A 183 1.18 -3.49 3.36
C MET A 183 0.39 -4.78 3.53
N SER A 184 0.55 -5.42 4.70
CA SER A 184 -0.24 -6.58 5.10
C SER A 184 -1.60 -6.17 5.71
N SER A 185 -2.22 -7.05 6.50
CA SER A 185 -3.48 -6.79 7.17
C SER A 185 -3.59 -7.64 8.44
N VAL A 186 -4.36 -7.16 9.41
CA VAL A 186 -4.81 -7.97 10.55
C VAL A 186 -5.52 -9.26 10.08
N ALA A 187 -6.14 -9.25 8.90
CA ALA A 187 -6.74 -10.42 8.26
C ALA A 187 -5.76 -11.59 8.03
N ALA A 188 -4.45 -11.33 8.02
CA ALA A 188 -3.44 -12.39 7.95
C ALA A 188 -3.31 -13.20 9.26
N HIS A 189 -3.87 -12.71 10.37
CA HIS A 189 -3.67 -13.25 11.72
C HIS A 189 -4.92 -13.90 12.31
N PHE A 190 -6.05 -13.87 11.61
CA PHE A 190 -7.28 -14.52 12.02
C PHE A 190 -8.05 -15.07 10.83
N MET A 191 -9.01 -15.94 11.10
CA MET A 191 -9.89 -16.53 10.09
C MET A 191 -11.27 -15.89 10.15
N GLY A 192 -11.81 -15.49 9.00
CA GLY A 192 -13.19 -15.05 8.84
C GLY A 192 -13.85 -15.86 7.73
N ALA A 193 -15.07 -16.33 7.96
CA ALA A 193 -15.82 -17.07 6.94
C ALA A 193 -15.94 -16.23 5.67
N GLY A 194 -15.58 -16.84 4.55
CA GLY A 194 -15.60 -16.24 3.21
C GLY A 194 -14.48 -15.26 2.87
N GLY A 195 -13.55 -14.98 3.79
CA GLY A 195 -12.40 -14.09 3.54
C GLY A 195 -11.17 -14.79 2.93
N GLY A 196 -11.26 -16.07 2.57
CA GLY A 196 -10.11 -16.94 2.28
C GLY A 196 -9.09 -16.34 1.32
N ALA A 197 -9.55 -15.86 0.15
CA ALA A 197 -8.68 -15.28 -0.89
C ALA A 197 -7.79 -14.15 -0.36
N TYR A 198 -8.40 -13.19 0.35
CA TYR A 198 -7.69 -12.04 0.89
C TYR A 198 -6.78 -12.44 2.07
N HIS A 199 -7.33 -13.19 3.03
CA HIS A 199 -6.61 -13.61 4.24
C HIS A 199 -5.34 -14.39 3.89
N ILE A 200 -5.46 -15.39 3.00
CA ILE A 200 -4.33 -16.22 2.57
C ILE A 200 -3.29 -15.39 1.82
N SER A 201 -3.72 -14.49 0.93
CA SER A 201 -2.79 -13.62 0.21
C SER A 201 -1.99 -12.69 1.14
N LYS A 202 -2.62 -12.17 2.20
CA LYS A 202 -1.94 -11.31 3.19
C LYS A 202 -1.07 -12.10 4.16
N PHE A 203 -1.43 -13.34 4.48
CA PHE A 203 -0.56 -14.25 5.22
C PHE A 203 0.71 -14.61 4.44
N ALA A 204 0.56 -14.94 3.15
CA ALA A 204 1.71 -15.21 2.27
C ALA A 204 2.64 -13.99 2.15
N LEU A 205 2.09 -12.78 2.14
CA LEU A 205 2.85 -11.54 2.13
C LEU A 205 3.70 -11.34 3.40
N ILE A 206 3.25 -11.79 4.57
CA ILE A 206 4.07 -11.77 5.81
C ILE A 206 5.29 -12.65 5.62
N ARG A 207 5.10 -13.90 5.19
CA ARG A 207 6.22 -14.82 4.97
C ARG A 207 7.18 -14.30 3.90
N PHE A 208 6.66 -13.70 2.84
CA PHE A 208 7.50 -13.05 1.83
C PHE A 208 8.36 -11.93 2.42
N THR A 209 7.80 -11.13 3.33
CA THR A 209 8.53 -10.04 3.98
C THR A 209 9.70 -10.57 4.81
N GLU A 210 9.50 -11.68 5.53
CA GLU A 210 10.57 -12.35 6.28
C GLU A 210 11.69 -12.85 5.34
N PHE A 211 11.33 -13.45 4.21
CA PHE A 211 12.33 -13.89 3.22
C PHE A 211 13.11 -12.72 2.60
N VAL A 212 12.43 -11.62 2.28
CA VAL A 212 13.09 -10.42 1.78
C VAL A 212 14.11 -9.92 2.80
N GLN A 213 13.73 -9.85 4.08
CA GLN A 213 14.63 -9.41 5.15
C GLN A 213 15.83 -10.35 5.37
N ASP A 214 15.65 -11.66 5.20
CA ASP A 214 16.73 -12.64 5.34
C ASP A 214 17.74 -12.58 4.18
N GLU A 215 17.29 -12.19 2.98
CA GLU A 215 18.10 -12.14 1.76
C GLU A 215 18.72 -10.77 1.44
N SER A 216 18.24 -9.67 2.05
CA SER A 216 18.62 -8.28 1.69
C SER A 216 19.39 -7.54 2.78
#